data_AF-A0A662GKS6-F1
#
_entry.id   AF-A0A662GKS6-F1
#
_cell.length_a   1.000
_cell.length_b   1.000
_cell.length_c   1.000
_cell.angle_alpha   90.00
_cell.angle_beta   90.00
_cell.angle_gamma   90.00
#
_symmetry.space_group_name_H-M   'P 1'
#
loop_
_entity.id
_entity.type
_entity.pdbx_description
1 polymer ?
#
loop_
_entity_poly.entity_id
_entity_poly.type
_entity_poly.pdbx_seq_one_letter_code
_entity_poly.pdbx_strand_id
1 'polypeptide(L)' 'MKIVAVGGGKGGTGKTAIAVNIAKMFAIKRKILLVDLDVDNPCTYTLLSSKPEIIKEIYAFKP' A
#
# COMPACT_ATOMS: atom_id res chain seq x y z
N MET A 1 3.81 11.97 -13.96
CA MET A 1 3.46 10.99 -12.92
C MET A 1 2.70 11.70 -11.81
N LYS A 2 1.60 11.14 -11.29
CA LYS A 2 0.86 11.74 -10.15
C LYS A 2 0.98 10.81 -8.95
N ILE A 3 1.31 11.36 -7.79
CA ILE A 3 1.44 10.64 -6.52
C ILE A 3 0.31 11.10 -5.60
N VAL A 4 -0.36 10.16 -4.96
CA VAL A 4 -1.39 10.41 -3.95
C VAL A 4 -0.97 9.67 -2.69
N ALA A 5 -0.89 10.37 -1.57
CA ALA A 5 -0.59 9.80 -0.27
C ALA A 5 -1.85 9.75 0.58
N VAL A 6 -2.08 8.62 1.26
CA VAL A 6 -3.16 8.45 2.24
C VAL A 6 -2.51 8.36 3.62
N GLY A 7 -2.58 9.46 4.38
CA GLY A 7 -2.04 9.55 5.74
C GLY A 7 -3.13 9.59 6.81
N GLY A 8 -2.71 9.65 8.08
CA GLY A 8 -3.59 9.89 9.22
C GLY A 8 -2.85 9.77 10.56
N GLY A 9 -3.46 10.28 11.64
CA GLY A 9 -2.74 10.52 12.90
C GLY A 9 -2.80 9.41 13.96
N LYS A 10 -3.52 8.30 13.72
CA LYS A 10 -3.64 7.17 14.66
C LYS A 10 -3.70 5.83 13.93
N GLY A 11 -3.37 4.74 14.63
CA GLY A 11 -3.62 3.36 14.17
C GLY A 11 -5.12 3.04 14.09
N GLY A 12 -5.53 2.13 13.19
CA GLY A 12 -6.92 1.67 13.12
C GLY A 12 -7.94 2.61 12.48
N THR A 13 -7.56 3.80 11.99
CA THR A 13 -8.49 4.79 11.40
C THR A 13 -8.94 4.48 9.96
N GLY A 14 -8.65 3.28 9.44
CA GLY A 14 -9.06 2.88 8.08
C GLY A 14 -8.19 3.40 6.92
N LYS A 15 -6.98 3.93 7.20
CA LYS A 15 -6.07 4.48 6.16
C LYS A 15 -5.82 3.50 5.02
N THR A 16 -5.41 2.28 5.34
CA THR A 16 -5.11 1.22 4.35
C THR A 16 -6.35 0.81 3.57
N ALA A 17 -7.52 0.77 4.22
CA ALA A 17 -8.78 0.47 3.55
C ALA A 17 -9.16 1.54 2.50
N ILE A 18 -8.96 2.81 2.82
CA ILE A 18 -9.17 3.91 1.87
C ILE A 18 -8.16 3.82 0.71
N ALA A 19 -6.87 3.62 1.02
CA ALA A 19 -5.82 3.52 0.00
C ALA A 19 -6.07 2.39 -1.00
N VAL A 20 -6.42 1.18 -0.52
CA VAL A 20 -6.73 0.01 -1.36
C VAL A 20 -7.94 0.27 -2.26
N ASN A 21 -9.03 0.84 -1.73
CA ASN A 21 -10.24 1.08 -2.52
C ASN A 21 -10.03 2.16 -3.59
N ILE A 22 -9.31 3.24 -3.26
CA ILE A 22 -8.93 4.27 -4.24
C ILE A 22 -8.07 3.65 -5.35
N ALA A 23 -7.05 2.86 -4.99
CA ALA A 23 -6.20 2.18 -5.96
C ALA A 23 -7.00 1.24 -6.87
N LYS A 24 -7.90 0.43 -6.30
CA LYS A 24 -8.78 -0.49 -7.05
C LYS A 24 -9.71 0.24 -8.00
N MET A 25 -10.31 1.35 -7.58
CA MET A 25 -11.19 2.17 -8.42
C MET A 25 -10.43 2.75 -9.63
N PHE A 26 -9.22 3.27 -9.42
CA PHE A 26 -8.43 3.83 -10.53
C PHE A 26 -7.81 2.76 -11.44
N ALA A 27 -7.53 1.56 -10.91
CA ALA A 27 -6.96 0.45 -11.65
C ALA A 27 -7.86 -0.02 -12.82
N ILE A 28 -9.17 0.28 -12.78
CA ILE A 28 -10.12 -0.01 -13.86
C ILE A 28 -9.73 0.69 -15.18
N LYS A 29 -9.11 1.88 -15.10
CA LYS A 29 -8.82 2.72 -16.28
C LYS A 29 -7.33 3.04 -16.46
N ARG A 30 -6.49 2.76 -15.46
CA ARG A 30 -5.09 3.21 -15.42
C ARG A 30 -4.22 2.14 -14.80
N LYS A 31 -2.94 2.11 -15.19
CA LYS A 31 -1.92 1.36 -14.45
C LYS A 31 -1.68 2.07 -13.12
N ILE A 32 -1.87 1.34 -12.03
CA ILE A 32 -1.74 1.83 -10.65
C ILE A 32 -0.69 1.00 -9.92
N LEU A 33 0.18 1.69 -9.18
CA LEU A 33 1.06 1.10 -8.19
C LEU A 33 0.56 1.53 -6.81
N LEU A 34 0.19 0.55 -5.98
CA LEU A 34 -0.11 0.76 -4.56
C LEU A 34 1.15 0.44 -3.77
N VAL A 35 1.57 1.35 -2.90
CA VAL A 35 2.74 1.18 -2.02
C VAL A 35 2.26 1.29 -0.59
N ASP A 36 2.51 0.24 0.20
CA ASP A 36 2.24 0.22 1.64
C ASP A 36 3.51 0.73 2.36
N LEU A 37 3.41 1.90 2.99
CA LEU A 37 4.52 2.55 3.69
C LEU A 37 4.44 2.38 5.21
N ASP A 38 3.54 1.54 5.70
CA ASP A 38 3.44 1.18 7.11
C ASP A 38 4.53 0.15 7.44
N VAL A 39 5.51 0.55 8.25
CA VAL A 39 6.62 -0.32 8.66
C VAL A 39 6.23 -1.28 9.79
N ASP A 40 5.20 -0.93 10.56
CA ASP A 40 4.83 -1.66 11.78
C ASP A 40 3.83 -2.78 11.46
N ASN A 41 2.84 -2.50 10.61
CA ASN A 41 1.79 -3.47 10.28
C ASN A 41 1.19 -3.24 8.89
N PRO A 42 1.95 -3.49 7.80
CA PRO A 42 1.40 -3.42 6.46
C PRO A 42 0.30 -4.47 6.29
N CYS A 43 -0.85 -4.09 5.76
CA CYS A 43 -2.01 -4.98 5.67
C CYS A 43 -2.75 -4.91 4.32
N THR A 44 -2.15 -4.25 3.32
CA THR A 44 -2.69 -4.21 1.95
C THR A 44 -2.93 -5.60 1.36
N TYR A 45 -2.02 -6.55 1.59
CA TYR A 45 -2.12 -7.91 1.03
C TYR A 45 -3.35 -8.67 1.55
N THR A 46 -3.72 -8.45 2.82
CA THR A 46 -4.93 -9.02 3.43
C THR A 46 -6.19 -8.48 2.75
N LEU A 47 -6.26 -7.16 2.52
CA LEU A 47 -7.41 -6.51 1.87
C LEU A 47 -7.53 -6.85 0.38
N LEU A 48 -6.41 -7.19 -0.27
CA LEU A 48 -6.37 -7.60 -1.66
C LEU A 48 -6.52 -9.12 -1.85
N SER A 49 -6.62 -9.89 -0.76
CA SER A 49 -6.61 -11.36 -0.78
C SER A 49 -5.43 -11.92 -1.58
N SER A 50 -4.26 -11.27 -1.46
CA SER A 50 -3.04 -11.62 -2.17
C SER A 50 -2.02 -12.25 -1.23
N LYS A 51 -1.19 -13.16 -1.75
CA LYS A 51 -0.06 -13.73 -1.01
C LYS A 51 1.21 -12.94 -1.35
N PRO A 52 1.86 -12.26 -0.39
CA PRO A 52 3.12 -11.59 -0.65
C PRO A 52 4.21 -12.63 -0.94
N GLU A 53 5.08 -12.31 -1.89
CA GLU A 53 6.26 -13.10 -2.25
C GLU A 53 7.51 -12.30 -1.88
N ILE A 54 8.48 -12.96 -1.24
CA ILE A 54 9.77 -12.33 -0.97
C ILE A 54 10.59 -12.38 -2.26
N ILE A 55 10.70 -11.23 -2.91
CA ILE A 55 11.48 -11.09 -4.15
C ILE A 55 12.97 -10.88 -3.85
N LYS A 56 13.27 -10.15 -2.76
CA LYS A 56 14.64 -9.78 -2.38
C LYS A 56 14.70 -9.33 -0.92
N GLU A 57 15.67 -9.83 -0.17
CA GLU A 57 16.02 -9.27 1.14
C GLU A 57 16.87 -8.00 0.99
N ILE A 58 16.53 -6.96 1.75
CA ILE A 58 17.26 -5.70 1.79
C ILE A 58 17.92 -5.56 3.16
N TYR A 59 19.24 -5.72 3.23
CA TYR A 59 20.00 -5.62 4.49
C TYR A 59 20.29 -4.18 4.93
N ALA A 60 20.33 -3.24 3.98
CA ALA A 60 20.52 -1.83 4.25
C ALA A 60 19.77 -0.99 3.22
N PHE A 61 18.93 -0.07 3.68
CA PHE A 61 18.33 0.94 2.83
C PHE A 61 19.28 2.13 2.72
N LYS A 62 19.82 2.36 1.52
CA LYS A 62 20.56 3.58 1.20
C LYS A 62 19.62 4.49 0.40
N PRO A 63 19.19 5.63 0.94
CA PRO A 63 18.28 6.56 0.27
C PRO A 63 18.91 7.20 -0.97
#